data_AF-A0A1S2Z8W5-F1
#
_entry.id   AF-A0A1S2Z8W5-F1
#
_cell.length_a   1.000
_cell.length_b   1.000
_cell.length_c   1.000
_cell.angle_alpha   90.00
_cell.angle_beta   90.00
_cell.angle_gamma   90.00
#
_symmetry.space_group_name_H-M   'P 1'
#
loop_
_entity.id
_entity.type
_entity.pdbx_description
1 polymer ?
#
loop_
_entity_poly.entity_id
_entity_poly.type
_entity_poly.pdbx_seq_one_letter_code
_entity_poly.pdbx_strand_id
1 'polypeptide(L)'
;INLRGLDGIQGPVYVGTGCVFNRTALYGYEPPIKPKHKKPGFVSSLCGGDRKKSSKSSNKSSKKKKSSKNVDPTVPIFSLEDIEEGVEGAGFDDEKTLLMSQMSLEKRFGQSAVFVASTLMENGGVPQSATPETLLKEAIHVISCGYEDKSEWGSEIGWIYGSVTEDILTGFK
;
A
#
# COMPACT_ATOMS: atom_id res chain seq x y z
N ILE A 1 -28.39 -5.95 -18.20
CA ILE A 1 -27.47 -6.70 -17.31
C ILE A 1 -27.89 -6.44 -15.86
N ASN A 2 -27.95 -7.45 -14.99
CA ASN A 2 -28.25 -7.27 -13.56
C ASN A 2 -26.94 -7.15 -12.77
N LEU A 3 -26.65 -5.97 -12.23
CA LEU A 3 -25.41 -5.67 -11.51
C LEU A 3 -25.24 -6.52 -10.25
N ARG A 4 -26.33 -7.04 -9.67
CA ARG A 4 -26.26 -7.93 -8.49
C ARG A 4 -25.53 -9.24 -8.78
N GLY A 5 -25.51 -9.70 -10.03
CA GLY A 5 -24.80 -10.92 -10.40
C GLY A 5 -23.28 -10.78 -10.34
N LEU A 6 -22.75 -9.55 -10.40
CA LEU A 6 -21.30 -9.29 -10.37
C LEU A 6 -20.72 -9.27 -8.96
N ASP A 7 -21.58 -9.16 -7.94
CA ASP A 7 -21.19 -9.07 -6.52
C ASP A 7 -20.45 -10.34 -6.03
N GLY A 8 -20.76 -11.49 -6.63
CA GLY A 8 -20.09 -12.75 -6.32
C GLY A 8 -18.70 -12.93 -6.96
N ILE A 9 -18.26 -12.00 -7.81
CA ILE A 9 -17.01 -12.11 -8.57
C ILE A 9 -16.03 -11.01 -8.16
N GLN A 10 -16.31 -9.77 -8.56
CA GLN A 10 -15.45 -8.60 -8.33
C GLN A 10 -16.23 -7.36 -7.84
N GLY A 11 -17.56 -7.46 -7.75
CA GLY A 11 -18.42 -6.33 -7.41
C GLY A 11 -18.99 -5.61 -8.64
N PRO A 12 -19.93 -4.68 -8.43
CA PRO A 12 -20.46 -3.83 -9.48
C PRO A 12 -19.43 -2.77 -9.91
N VAL A 13 -19.57 -2.27 -11.13
CA VAL A 13 -18.74 -1.19 -11.69
C VAL A 13 -19.24 0.18 -11.18
N TYR A 14 -18.32 1.13 -10.98
CA TYR A 14 -18.66 2.52 -10.67
C TYR A 14 -19.38 3.21 -11.84
N VAL A 15 -20.46 3.93 -11.56
CA VAL A 15 -21.34 4.60 -12.54
C VAL A 15 -21.71 6.03 -12.14
N GLY A 16 -20.81 6.71 -11.42
CA GLY A 16 -20.93 8.14 -11.10
C GLY A 16 -21.38 8.46 -9.67
N THR A 17 -22.48 7.89 -9.16
CA THR A 17 -23.06 8.32 -7.86
C THR A 17 -23.34 7.17 -6.89
N GLY A 18 -23.50 7.50 -5.59
CA GLY A 18 -23.91 6.54 -4.56
C GLY A 18 -22.81 5.61 -4.04
N CYS A 19 -21.54 5.97 -4.24
CA CYS A 19 -20.38 5.17 -3.84
C CYS A 19 -19.57 5.84 -2.73
N VAL A 20 -18.96 5.03 -1.88
CA VAL A 20 -17.95 5.46 -0.90
C VAL A 20 -16.63 4.85 -1.31
N PHE A 21 -15.64 5.69 -1.55
CA PHE A 21 -14.32 5.26 -2.01
C PHE A 21 -13.34 5.17 -0.84
N ASN A 22 -12.47 4.17 -0.90
CA ASN A 22 -11.31 4.11 -0.01
C ASN A 22 -10.24 5.10 -0.50
N ARG A 23 -9.81 6.00 0.38
CA ARG A 23 -8.79 7.02 0.06
C ARG A 23 -7.50 6.41 -0.48
N THR A 24 -7.02 5.31 0.11
CA THR A 24 -5.76 4.69 -0.32
C THR A 24 -5.88 4.04 -1.70
N ALA A 25 -7.05 3.47 -2.02
CA ALA A 25 -7.31 2.91 -3.35
C ALA A 25 -7.34 4.01 -4.43
N LEU A 26 -7.92 5.17 -4.15
CA LEU A 26 -7.93 6.31 -5.08
C LEU A 26 -6.51 6.85 -5.38
N TYR A 27 -5.59 6.71 -4.45
CA TYR A 27 -4.18 7.05 -4.64
C TYR A 27 -3.38 5.94 -5.36
N GLY A 28 -4.04 4.85 -5.74
CA GLY A 28 -3.43 3.72 -6.42
C GLY A 28 -2.50 2.89 -5.53
N TYR A 29 -2.72 2.88 -4.21
CA TYR A 29 -2.04 1.93 -3.33
C TYR A 29 -2.68 0.54 -3.44
N GLU A 30 -1.84 -0.49 -3.40
CA GLU A 30 -2.31 -1.88 -3.38
C GLU A 30 -3.12 -2.20 -2.11
N PRO A 31 -4.09 -3.12 -2.20
CA PRO A 31 -4.86 -3.53 -1.04
C PRO A 31 -3.95 -4.18 0.01
N PRO A 32 -4.19 -3.95 1.32
CA PRO A 32 -3.36 -4.52 2.37
C PRO A 32 -3.39 -6.05 2.32
N ILE A 33 -2.20 -6.66 2.35
CA ILE A 33 -2.07 -8.11 2.27
C ILE A 33 -2.59 -8.72 3.58
N LYS A 34 -3.72 -9.43 3.51
CA LYS A 34 -4.23 -10.16 4.68
C LYS A 34 -3.21 -11.24 5.10
N PRO A 35 -2.83 -11.31 6.38
CA PRO A 35 -1.96 -12.39 6.85
C PRO A 35 -2.66 -13.72 6.59
N LYS A 36 -1.98 -14.62 5.86
CA LYS A 36 -2.51 -15.97 5.61
C LYS A 36 -2.70 -16.68 6.94
N HIS A 37 -3.95 -16.80 7.40
CA HIS A 37 -4.29 -17.74 8.45
C HIS A 37 -3.94 -19.14 7.93
N LYS A 38 -2.81 -19.69 8.40
CA LYS A 38 -2.55 -21.13 8.28
C LYS A 38 -3.70 -21.82 9.02
N LYS A 39 -4.68 -22.36 8.30
CA LYS A 39 -5.68 -23.23 8.89
C LYS A 39 -4.94 -24.35 9.62
N PRO A 40 -5.14 -24.58 10.93
CA PRO A 40 -4.62 -25.77 11.56
C PRO A 40 -5.23 -26.97 10.83
N GLY A 41 -4.37 -27.87 10.36
CA GLY A 41 -4.76 -29.02 9.57
C GLY A 41 -5.87 -29.81 10.27
N PHE A 42 -6.96 -30.01 9.54
CA PHE A 42 -8.05 -30.91 9.91
C PHE A 42 -7.55 -32.35 9.74
N VAL A 43 -6.77 -32.87 10.71
CA VAL A 43 -6.51 -34.31 10.91
C VAL A 43 -6.01 -34.54 12.33
N SER A 44 -6.91 -34.53 13.32
CA SER A 44 -6.60 -35.05 14.67
C SER A 44 -7.88 -35.17 15.51
N SER A 45 -8.79 -36.02 15.06
CA SER A 45 -9.74 -36.66 15.97
C SER A 45 -9.97 -38.06 15.45
N LEU A 46 -9.78 -39.05 16.32
CA LEU A 46 -9.78 -40.50 16.08
C LEU A 46 -8.41 -41.11 15.77
N CYS A 47 -7.63 -41.35 16.84
CA CYS A 47 -7.07 -42.66 17.21
C CYS A 47 -6.26 -42.51 18.51
N GLY A 48 -6.54 -43.36 19.50
CA GLY A 48 -6.01 -43.29 20.86
C GLY A 48 -4.51 -43.62 21.02
N GLY A 49 -3.97 -43.33 22.20
CA GLY A 49 -2.63 -43.76 22.61
C GLY A 49 -2.15 -43.15 23.93
N ASP A 50 -1.67 -44.01 24.81
CA ASP A 50 -1.41 -43.85 26.25
C ASP A 50 -0.22 -42.97 26.71
N ARG A 51 -0.23 -42.73 28.02
CA ARG A 51 0.76 -42.13 28.93
C ARG A 51 2.19 -42.70 28.79
N LYS A 52 3.24 -41.85 28.86
CA LYS A 52 4.33 -41.87 29.90
C LYS A 52 5.57 -41.01 29.54
N LYS A 53 6.28 -40.60 30.60
CA LYS A 53 7.51 -39.77 30.72
C LYS A 53 8.83 -40.49 30.37
N SER A 54 9.90 -39.68 30.33
CA SER A 54 11.36 -39.98 30.40
C SER A 54 12.03 -40.22 29.03
N SER A 55 13.28 -39.87 28.69
CA SER A 55 14.42 -39.22 29.36
C SER A 55 15.49 -38.83 28.31
N LYS A 56 16.24 -37.75 28.59
CA LYS A 56 17.61 -37.30 28.22
C LYS A 56 18.48 -37.94 27.09
N SER A 57 19.29 -37.04 26.50
CA SER A 57 20.55 -37.19 25.72
C SER A 57 20.40 -37.38 24.20
N SER A 58 21.25 -36.93 23.26
CA SER A 58 22.45 -36.07 23.23
C SER A 58 22.73 -35.60 21.77
N ASN A 59 23.40 -34.44 21.65
CA ASN A 59 24.28 -33.91 20.58
C ASN A 59 23.99 -33.99 19.06
N LYS A 60 23.87 -32.77 18.50
CA LYS A 60 24.71 -32.13 17.45
C LYS A 60 24.66 -32.66 16.00
N SER A 61 24.03 -31.89 15.11
CA SER A 61 24.75 -31.25 13.97
C SER A 61 23.87 -30.24 13.21
N SER A 62 24.57 -29.24 12.71
CA SER A 62 24.18 -27.95 12.15
C SER A 62 23.60 -27.99 10.73
N LYS A 63 22.51 -27.26 10.45
CA LYS A 63 22.25 -26.62 9.14
C LYS A 63 21.55 -25.26 9.29
N LYS A 64 22.05 -24.31 8.49
CA LYS A 64 21.83 -22.86 8.45
C LYS A 64 20.37 -22.41 8.60
N LYS A 65 20.10 -21.53 9.58
CA LYS A 65 18.92 -20.65 9.60
C LYS A 65 19.11 -19.57 8.54
N LYS A 66 18.31 -19.61 7.47
CA LYS A 66 18.07 -18.45 6.60
C LYS A 66 17.15 -17.51 7.39
N SER A 67 17.69 -16.40 7.88
CA SER A 67 16.94 -15.34 8.54
C SER A 67 16.03 -14.69 7.51
N SER A 68 14.76 -15.10 7.45
CA SER A 68 13.71 -14.32 6.83
C SER A 68 13.56 -13.04 7.64
N LYS A 69 14.06 -11.91 7.11
CA LYS A 69 13.68 -10.60 7.63
C LYS A 69 12.16 -10.51 7.56
N ASN A 70 11.56 -10.30 8.73
CA ASN A 70 10.14 -10.07 8.90
C ASN A 70 9.88 -8.64 8.42
N VAL A 71 9.37 -8.49 7.20
CA VAL A 71 8.86 -7.20 6.73
C VAL A 71 7.41 -7.16 7.18
N ASP A 72 7.11 -6.18 8.03
CA ASP A 72 5.76 -5.92 8.52
C ASP A 72 4.84 -5.60 7.32
N PRO A 73 3.76 -6.38 7.06
CA PRO A 73 2.87 -6.18 5.92
C PRO A 73 1.99 -4.92 6.06
N THR A 74 2.21 -4.10 7.08
CA THR A 74 1.44 -2.89 7.41
C THR A 74 2.01 -1.61 6.78
N VAL A 75 3.14 -1.69 6.04
CA VAL A 75 3.71 -0.53 5.33
C VAL A 75 3.22 -0.54 3.87
N PRO A 76 2.69 0.58 3.32
CA PRO A 76 2.33 0.67 1.91
C PRO A 76 3.51 0.26 1.02
N ILE A 77 3.29 -0.78 0.21
CA ILE A 77 4.29 -1.54 -0.56
C ILE A 77 5.00 -0.71 -1.64
N PHE A 78 4.55 0.51 -1.95
CA PHE A 78 5.15 1.28 -3.05
C PHE A 78 6.54 1.88 -2.75
N SER A 79 7.13 1.64 -1.57
CA SER A 79 8.44 2.20 -1.21
C SER A 79 9.63 1.25 -1.33
N LEU A 80 9.47 -0.03 -1.70
CA LEU A 80 10.61 -0.98 -1.62
C LEU A 80 10.86 -1.84 -2.86
N GLU A 81 9.87 -2.10 -3.71
CA GLU A 81 10.02 -2.99 -4.87
C GLU A 81 10.83 -2.41 -6.05
N ASP A 82 11.03 -1.08 -6.14
CA ASP A 82 11.78 -0.46 -7.24
C ASP A 82 13.31 -0.47 -7.06
N ILE A 83 13.86 -1.16 -6.05
CA ILE A 83 15.31 -1.18 -5.73
C ILE A 83 15.99 -2.55 -6.02
N GLU A 84 15.29 -3.54 -6.59
CA GLU A 84 15.91 -4.87 -6.85
C GLU A 84 16.74 -4.96 -8.16
N GLU A 85 17.44 -3.89 -8.57
CA GLU A 85 18.42 -4.01 -9.67
C GLU A 85 19.65 -3.11 -9.46
N GLY A 86 20.67 -3.62 -8.75
CA GLY A 86 22.01 -3.02 -8.77
C GLY A 86 22.86 -3.29 -7.54
N VAL A 87 24.03 -3.91 -7.77
CA VAL A 87 25.02 -4.38 -6.80
C VAL A 87 25.85 -3.24 -6.16
N GLU A 88 26.07 -3.38 -4.84
CA GLU A 88 27.20 -2.93 -3.97
C GLU A 88 27.81 -1.51 -4.13
N GLY A 89 27.68 -0.68 -3.08
CA GLY A 89 28.56 0.49 -2.88
C GLY A 89 28.23 1.31 -1.63
N ALA A 90 29.12 1.31 -0.64
CA ALA A 90 28.93 1.91 0.68
C ALA A 90 28.77 3.45 0.68
N GLY A 91 27.74 3.94 1.39
CA GLY A 91 27.74 5.25 2.07
C GLY A 91 27.38 6.51 1.27
N PHE A 92 27.11 6.39 -0.04
CA PHE A 92 26.64 7.51 -0.89
C PHE A 92 25.26 7.24 -1.52
N ASP A 93 24.66 6.10 -1.19
CA ASP A 93 23.46 5.56 -1.83
C ASP A 93 22.17 6.03 -1.12
N ASP A 94 22.24 6.30 0.19
CA ASP A 94 21.07 6.66 1.00
C ASP A 94 20.49 8.05 0.63
N GLU A 95 21.35 9.04 0.35
CA GLU A 95 20.89 10.38 -0.07
C GLU A 95 20.32 10.36 -1.48
N LYS A 96 20.94 9.58 -2.37
CA LYS A 96 20.47 9.40 -3.74
C LYS A 96 19.13 8.64 -3.76
N THR A 97 18.96 7.61 -2.93
CA THR A 97 17.71 6.85 -2.84
C THR A 97 16.58 7.67 -2.21
N LEU A 98 16.85 8.46 -1.16
CA LEU A 98 15.86 9.39 -0.58
C LEU A 98 15.43 10.44 -1.61
N LEU A 99 16.39 11.03 -2.33
CA LEU A 99 16.11 11.98 -3.40
C LEU A 99 15.27 11.35 -4.52
N MET A 100 15.63 10.13 -4.97
CA MET A 100 14.87 9.40 -5.99
C MET A 100 13.45 9.05 -5.50
N SER A 101 13.29 8.68 -4.24
CA SER A 101 11.99 8.43 -3.60
C SER A 101 11.15 9.70 -3.49
N GLN A 102 11.77 10.84 -3.17
CA GLN A 102 11.06 12.11 -3.13
C GLN A 102 10.62 12.55 -4.53
N MET A 103 11.50 12.41 -5.52
CA MET A 103 11.17 12.72 -6.92
C MET A 103 10.02 11.84 -7.45
N SER A 104 9.95 10.56 -7.06
CA SER A 104 8.86 9.69 -7.47
C SER A 104 7.52 10.07 -6.80
N LEU A 105 7.54 10.47 -5.52
CA LEU A 105 6.36 10.97 -4.83
C LEU A 105 5.88 12.31 -5.38
N GLU A 106 6.80 13.23 -5.70
CA GLU A 106 6.46 14.52 -6.31
C GLU A 106 5.89 14.34 -7.71
N LYS A 107 6.45 13.43 -8.52
CA LYS A 107 5.89 13.04 -9.81
C LYS A 107 4.50 12.42 -9.67
N ARG A 108 4.25 11.64 -8.61
CA ARG A 108 2.96 10.98 -8.43
C ARG A 108 1.88 11.93 -7.89
N PHE A 109 2.16 12.62 -6.80
CA PHE A 109 1.17 13.37 -6.02
C PHE A 109 1.27 14.90 -6.16
N GLY A 110 2.33 15.42 -6.76
CA GLY A 110 2.61 16.86 -6.86
C GLY A 110 3.58 17.36 -5.79
N GLN A 111 3.85 18.68 -5.81
CA GLN A 111 4.95 19.30 -5.07
C GLN A 111 4.66 19.62 -3.59
N SER A 112 3.41 19.48 -3.12
CA SER A 112 3.10 19.77 -1.71
C SER A 112 3.57 18.64 -0.82
N ALA A 113 4.69 18.86 -0.11
CA ALA A 113 5.20 17.94 0.89
C ALA A 113 4.19 17.65 2.01
N VAL A 114 3.33 18.61 2.35
CA VAL A 114 2.28 18.44 3.36
C VAL A 114 1.19 17.49 2.85
N PHE A 115 0.76 17.66 1.60
CA PHE A 115 -0.19 16.75 0.97
C PHE A 115 0.40 15.35 0.82
N VAL A 116 1.62 15.22 0.30
CA VAL A 116 2.34 13.94 0.17
C VAL A 116 2.48 13.23 1.52
N ALA A 117 2.90 13.93 2.57
CA ALA A 117 2.98 13.34 3.91
C ALA A 117 1.59 12.86 4.39
N SER A 118 0.54 13.60 4.06
CA SER A 118 -0.83 13.20 4.42
C SER A 118 -1.27 11.91 3.75
N THR A 119 -0.80 11.60 2.53
CA THR A 119 -1.18 10.37 1.80
C THR A 119 -0.58 9.12 2.45
N LEU A 120 0.61 9.25 3.04
CA LEU A 120 1.32 8.19 3.77
C LEU A 120 0.71 7.86 5.14
N MET A 121 -0.19 8.70 5.66
CA MET A 121 -0.89 8.45 6.91
C MET A 121 -2.10 7.51 6.67
N GLU A 122 -1.99 6.24 7.04
CA GLU A 122 -3.03 5.22 6.83
C GLU A 122 -4.40 5.61 7.42
N ASN A 123 -4.40 6.10 8.67
CA ASN A 123 -5.61 6.50 9.37
C ASN A 123 -6.09 7.92 8.99
N GLY A 124 -5.42 8.56 8.04
CA GLY A 124 -5.63 9.97 7.71
C GLY A 124 -5.30 10.91 8.87
N GLY A 125 -5.90 12.10 8.85
CA GLY A 125 -5.66 13.15 9.83
C GLY A 125 -4.63 14.17 9.35
N VAL A 126 -4.14 14.97 10.31
CA VAL A 126 -3.24 16.10 10.07
C VAL A 126 -2.04 15.97 11.01
N PRO A 127 -0.81 16.34 10.58
CA PRO A 127 0.34 16.38 11.47
C PRO A 127 0.09 17.26 12.70
N GLN A 128 0.51 16.79 13.88
CA GLN A 128 0.26 17.48 15.16
C GLN A 128 0.88 18.89 15.23
N SER A 129 1.92 19.16 14.42
CA SER A 129 2.60 20.45 14.32
C SER A 129 1.94 21.43 13.35
N ALA A 130 0.93 21.01 12.59
CA ALA A 130 0.31 21.86 11.58
C ALA A 130 -0.64 22.89 12.21
N THR A 131 -0.50 24.14 11.80
CA THR A 131 -1.41 25.22 12.20
C THR A 131 -2.51 25.42 11.16
N PRO A 132 -3.70 25.94 11.53
CA PRO A 132 -4.76 26.23 10.57
C PRO A 132 -4.30 27.16 9.43
N GLU A 133 -3.41 28.12 9.72
CA GLU A 133 -2.88 29.04 8.70
C GLU A 133 -2.00 28.31 7.68
N THR A 134 -1.11 27.42 8.14
CA THR A 134 -0.27 26.60 7.26
C THR A 134 -1.13 25.66 6.42
N LEU A 135 -2.17 25.06 7.00
CA LEU A 135 -3.08 24.18 6.27
C LEU A 135 -3.88 24.93 5.20
N LEU A 136 -4.32 26.15 5.49
CA LEU A 136 -5.02 26.97 4.52
C LEU A 136 -4.12 27.35 3.34
N LYS A 137 -2.87 27.75 3.61
CA LYS A 137 -1.87 28.04 2.57
C LYS A 137 -1.61 26.84 1.68
N GLU A 138 -1.43 25.66 2.27
CA GLU A 138 -1.24 24.41 1.53
C GLU A 138 -2.48 24.01 0.73
N ALA A 139 -3.68 24.14 1.31
CA ALA A 139 -4.92 23.84 0.60
C ALA A 139 -5.08 24.73 -0.64
N ILE A 140 -4.79 26.03 -0.54
CA ILE A 140 -4.80 26.95 -1.68
C ILE A 140 -3.78 26.55 -2.74
N HIS A 141 -2.60 26.08 -2.33
CA HIS A 141 -1.58 25.60 -3.26
C HIS A 141 -2.02 24.34 -4.01
N VAL A 142 -2.58 23.34 -3.30
CA VAL A 142 -3.01 22.05 -3.87
C VAL A 142 -4.20 22.19 -4.82
N ILE A 143 -5.10 23.15 -4.60
CA ILE A 143 -6.24 23.40 -5.50
C ILE A 143 -5.91 24.35 -6.66
N SER A 144 -4.64 24.76 -6.81
CA SER A 144 -4.24 25.66 -7.89
C SER A 144 -4.29 24.95 -9.26
N CYS A 145 -4.57 25.70 -10.32
CA CYS A 145 -4.82 25.14 -11.65
C CYS A 145 -3.64 24.38 -12.26
N GLY A 146 -2.40 24.70 -11.86
CA GLY A 146 -1.19 24.03 -12.33
C GLY A 146 -0.62 23.02 -11.33
N TYR A 147 -1.33 22.72 -10.24
CA TYR A 147 -0.82 21.79 -9.22
C TYR A 147 -0.58 20.39 -9.79
N GLU A 148 -1.49 19.95 -10.65
CA GLU A 148 -1.45 18.63 -11.29
C GLU A 148 -0.50 18.56 -12.50
N ASP A 149 0.13 19.68 -12.88
CA ASP A 149 1.04 19.72 -14.03
C ASP A 149 2.22 18.77 -13.85
N LYS A 150 2.43 17.91 -14.84
CA LYS A 150 3.51 16.89 -14.87
C LYS A 150 3.45 15.90 -13.69
N SER A 151 2.30 15.81 -13.03
CA SER A 151 2.00 14.78 -12.05
C SER A 151 1.26 13.61 -12.69
N GLU A 152 0.97 12.58 -11.91
CA GLU A 152 0.21 11.41 -12.35
C GLU A 152 -1.29 11.51 -12.05
N TRP A 153 -1.77 12.67 -11.59
CA TRP A 153 -3.18 12.94 -11.38
C TRP A 153 -3.97 12.80 -12.68
N GLY A 154 -5.03 12.01 -12.62
CA GLY A 154 -5.93 11.70 -13.71
C GLY A 154 -5.38 10.82 -14.82
N SER A 155 -4.11 10.43 -14.77
CA SER A 155 -3.55 9.35 -15.60
C SER A 155 -3.39 8.05 -14.82
N GLU A 156 -2.75 8.11 -13.63
CA GLU A 156 -2.47 6.93 -12.80
C GLU A 156 -3.11 6.97 -11.42
N ILE A 157 -3.43 8.15 -10.89
CA ILE A 157 -4.10 8.28 -9.59
C ILE A 157 -5.31 9.22 -9.67
N GLY A 158 -6.24 9.07 -8.73
CA GLY A 158 -7.47 9.85 -8.71
C GLY A 158 -8.47 9.42 -9.78
N TRP A 159 -9.25 10.39 -10.28
CA TRP A 159 -10.26 10.17 -11.31
C TRP A 159 -9.62 10.23 -12.67
N ILE A 160 -9.84 9.24 -13.51
CA ILE A 160 -9.19 9.16 -14.82
C ILE A 160 -9.77 10.20 -15.78
N TYR A 161 -8.92 11.10 -16.26
CA TYR A 161 -9.30 12.17 -17.16
C TYR A 161 -9.33 11.71 -18.63
N GLY A 162 -9.95 12.53 -19.48
CA GLY A 162 -9.86 12.38 -20.94
C GLY A 162 -10.81 11.35 -21.55
N SER A 163 -11.80 10.86 -20.80
CA SER A 163 -12.86 9.98 -21.30
C SER A 163 -14.25 10.54 -21.02
N VAL A 164 -15.19 10.29 -21.93
CA VAL A 164 -16.62 10.59 -21.73
C VAL A 164 -17.23 9.70 -20.63
N THR A 165 -16.62 8.55 -20.35
CA THR A 165 -17.06 7.58 -19.33
C THR A 165 -15.96 7.38 -18.28
N GLU A 166 -15.47 8.48 -17.73
CA GLU A 166 -14.42 8.52 -16.68
C GLU A 166 -14.78 7.71 -15.43
N ASP A 167 -16.06 7.66 -15.09
CA ASP A 167 -16.61 6.89 -13.97
C ASP A 167 -16.33 5.39 -14.14
N ILE A 168 -16.70 4.85 -15.30
CA ILE A 168 -16.49 3.44 -15.61
C ILE A 168 -14.99 3.11 -15.64
N LEU A 169 -14.17 3.96 -16.28
CA LEU A 169 -12.73 3.73 -16.39
C LEU A 169 -12.02 3.78 -15.04
N THR A 170 -12.38 4.74 -14.18
CA THR A 170 -11.82 4.85 -12.83
C THR A 170 -12.16 3.62 -11.99
N GLY A 171 -13.35 3.04 -12.16
CA GLY A 171 -13.74 1.82 -11.44
C GLY A 171 -13.09 0.53 -11.92
N PHE A 172 -12.52 0.50 -13.12
CA PHE A 172 -11.88 -0.69 -13.70
C PHE A 172 -10.36 -0.77 -13.51
N LYS A 173 -9.72 0.36 -13.20
CA LYS A 173 -8.30 0.45 -12.94
C LYS A 173 -7.93 -0.25 -11.63
#